data_AF-A0A661E3F2-F1
#
_entry.id   AF-A0A661E3F2-F1
#
_cell.length_a   1.000
_cell.length_b   1.000
_cell.length_c   1.000
_cell.angle_alpha   90.00
_cell.angle_beta   90.00
_cell.angle_gamma   90.00
#
_symmetry.space_group_name_H-M   'P 1'
#
loop_
_entity.id
_entity.type
_entity.pdbx_description
1 polymer ?
#
loop_
_entity_poly.entity_id
_entity_poly.type
_entity_poly.pdbx_seq_one_letter_code
_entity_poly.pdbx_strand_id
1 'polypeptide(L)' 'MNSRTGISGFFDELEETLIAILLGAMTLITFANVLARYLFQSNILWALEATVFLFAWLVLMGMS' A
#
# COMPACT_ATOMS: atom_id res chain seq x y z
N MET A 1 -5.33 -25.83 17.56
CA MET A 1 -5.89 -26.22 16.25
C MET A 1 -7.38 -25.88 16.25
N ASN A 2 -7.76 -24.70 15.76
CA ASN A 2 -9.16 -24.43 15.43
C ASN A 2 -9.20 -23.54 14.19
N SER A 3 -8.89 -24.16 13.05
CA SER A 3 -9.01 -23.56 11.74
C SER A 3 -10.50 -23.29 11.48
N ARG A 4 -10.95 -22.07 11.77
CA ARG A 4 -12.20 -21.57 11.19
C ARG A 4 -11.91 -21.31 9.70
N THR A 5 -11.82 -22.37 8.91
CA THR A 5 -11.92 -22.31 7.45
C THR A 5 -13.38 -22.03 7.09
N GLY A 6 -13.84 -20.86 7.48
CA GLY A 6 -14.97 -20.17 6.88
C GLY A 6 -14.40 -19.09 5.98
N ILE A 7 -15.19 -18.65 5.00
CA ILE A 7 -14.86 -17.58 4.06
C ILE A 7 -14.20 -16.36 4.76
N SER A 8 -14.58 -16.07 6.02
CA SER A 8 -13.98 -15.02 6.86
C SER A 8 -12.47 -15.13 7.06
N GLY A 9 -11.94 -16.32 7.38
CA GLY A 9 -10.51 -16.47 7.69
C GLY A 9 -9.59 -16.25 6.47
N PHE A 10 -10.13 -16.43 5.26
CA PHE A 10 -9.41 -16.09 4.02
C PHE A 10 -9.40 -14.58 3.76
N PHE A 11 -10.48 -13.87 4.15
CA PHE A 11 -10.52 -12.40 4.06
C PHE A 11 -9.59 -11.74 5.07
N ASP A 12 -9.50 -12.25 6.31
CA ASP A 12 -8.55 -11.77 7.32
C ASP A 12 -7.10 -11.82 6.82
N GLU A 13 -6.68 -12.96 6.24
CA GLU A 13 -5.31 -13.14 5.73
C GLU A 13 -5.03 -12.30 4.47
N LEU A 14 -6.05 -12.08 3.65
CA LEU A 14 -5.98 -11.15 2.51
C LEU A 14 -5.85 -9.70 2.96
N GLU A 15 -6.60 -9.25 3.97
CA GLU A 15 -6.52 -7.90 4.51
C GLU A 15 -5.13 -7.63 5.09
N GLU A 16 -4.60 -8.54 5.89
CA GLU A 16 -3.25 -8.41 6.46
C GLU A 16 -2.17 -8.32 5.37
N THR A 17 -2.29 -9.15 4.33
CA THR A 17 -1.40 -9.11 3.16
C THR A 17 -1.55 -7.81 2.37
N LEU A 18 -2.78 -7.32 2.18
CA LEU A 18 -3.06 -6.07 1.48
C LEU A 18 -2.45 -4.87 2.21
N ILE A 19 -2.59 -4.81 3.54
CA ILE A 19 -2.01 -3.75 4.36
C ILE A 19 -0.48 -3.75 4.25
N ALA A 20 0.15 -4.93 4.31
CA ALA A 20 1.60 -5.06 4.14
C ALA A 20 2.06 -4.59 2.75
N ILE A 21 1.32 -4.94 1.70
CA ILE A 21 1.60 -4.50 0.33
C ILE A 21 1.41 -2.99 0.18
N LEU A 22 0.33 -2.42 0.74
CA LEU A 22 0.05 -0.98 0.67
C LEU A 22 1.15 -0.17 1.35
N LEU A 23 1.62 -0.60 2.52
CA LEU A 23 2.77 0.01 3.21
C LEU A 23 4.03 -0.06 2.34
N GLY A 24 4.34 -1.23 1.78
CA GLY A 24 5.46 -1.41 0.85
C GLY A 24 5.35 -0.50 -0.38
N ALA A 25 4.17 -0.40 -0.98
CA ALA A 25 3.90 0.43 -2.16
C ALA A 25 4.13 1.92 -1.89
N MET A 26 3.73 2.42 -0.71
CA MET A 26 4.01 3.82 -0.33
C MET A 26 5.52 4.10 -0.24
N THR A 27 6.30 3.16 0.30
CA THR A 27 7.78 3.30 0.34
C THR A 27 8.39 3.24 -1.06
N LEU A 28 7.90 2.36 -1.93
CA LEU A 28 8.38 2.24 -3.30
C LEU A 28 8.09 3.49 -4.12
N ILE A 29 6.90 4.07 -4.01
CA ILE A 29 6.54 5.28 -4.76
C ILE A 29 7.38 6.46 -4.30
N THR A 30 7.55 6.65 -2.99
CA THR A 30 8.40 7.73 -2.46
C THR A 30 9.86 7.53 -2.87
N PHE A 31 10.35 6.29 -2.88
CA PHE A 31 11.68 5.95 -3.37
C PHE A 31 11.84 6.19 -4.89
N ALA A 32 10.88 5.78 -5.71
CA ALA A 32 10.87 6.04 -7.15
C ALA A 32 10.87 7.55 -7.43
N ASN A 33 10.20 8.35 -6.59
CA ASN A 33 10.20 9.80 -6.65
C ASN A 33 11.60 10.40 -6.41
N VAL A 34 12.34 9.85 -5.44
CA VAL A 34 13.74 10.20 -5.19
C VAL A 34 14.58 9.87 -6.43
N LEU A 35 14.45 8.65 -6.98
CA LEU A 35 15.17 8.24 -8.18
C LEU A 35 14.86 9.15 -9.38
N ALA A 36 13.61 9.50 -9.62
CA ALA A 36 13.23 10.41 -10.70
C ALA A 36 13.92 11.77 -10.55
N ARG A 37 13.93 12.31 -9.34
CA ARG A 37 14.50 13.63 -9.06
C ARG A 37 16.03 13.65 -9.19
N TYR A 38 16.71 12.61 -8.72
CA TYR A 38 18.18 12.56 -8.73
C TYR A 38 18.78 11.99 -10.03
N LEU A 39 18.13 11.03 -10.69
CA LEU A 39 18.65 10.40 -11.92
C LEU A 39 18.13 11.06 -13.19
N PHE A 40 16.84 11.42 -13.21
CA PHE A 40 16.18 11.94 -14.41
C PHE A 40 15.97 13.46 -14.38
N GLN A 41 16.43 14.15 -13.32
CA GLN A 41 16.21 15.58 -13.07
C GLN A 41 14.73 16.01 -13.25
N SER A 42 13.80 15.07 -13.15
CA SER A 42 12.36 15.27 -13.40
C SER A 42 11.58 14.77 -12.20
N ASN A 43 10.42 15.36 -11.93
CA ASN A 43 9.60 14.99 -10.78
C ASN A 43 8.38 14.19 -11.25
N ILE A 44 8.05 13.12 -10.52
CA ILE A 44 6.85 12.34 -10.78
C ILE A 44 5.66 13.11 -10.21
N LEU A 45 5.01 13.91 -11.07
CA LEU A 45 3.87 14.76 -10.69
C LEU A 45 2.73 13.97 -10.02
N TRP A 46 2.49 12.74 -10.45
CA TRP A 46 1.42 11.89 -9.92
C TRP A 46 1.80 11.14 -8.64
N ALA A 47 3.07 11.12 -8.23
CA ALA A 47 3.48 10.28 -7.09
C ALA A 47 2.90 10.78 -5.77
N LEU A 48 2.68 12.09 -5.63
CA LEU A 48 1.96 12.67 -4.48
C LEU A 48 0.52 12.14 -4.43
N GLU A 49 -0.21 12.26 -5.54
CA GLU A 49 -1.58 11.75 -5.70
C GLU A 49 -1.65 10.26 -5.34
N ALA A 50 -0.75 9.44 -5.90
CA ALA A 50 -0.71 8.00 -5.65
C ALA A 50 -0.48 7.67 -4.16
N THR A 51 0.38 8.39 -3.46
CA THR A 51 0.56 8.19 -2.02
C THR A 51 -0.66 8.59 -1.20
N VAL A 52 -1.40 9.63 -1.59
CA VAL A 52 -2.64 10.05 -0.91
C VAL A 52 -3.77 9.02 -1.13
N PHE A 53 -3.91 8.50 -2.35
CA PHE A 53 -4.86 7.43 -2.63
C PHE A 53 -4.52 6.15 -1.85
N LEU A 54 -3.26 5.73 -1.85
CA LEU A 54 -2.83 4.56 -1.06
C LEU A 54 -3.06 4.75 0.44
N PHE A 55 -2.85 5.96 0.96
CA PHE A 55 -3.13 6.28 2.36
C PHE A 55 -4.61 6.16 2.69
N ALA A 56 -5.50 6.67 1.83
CA ALA A 56 -6.95 6.52 2.03
C ALA A 56 -7.38 5.05 2.01
N TRP A 57 -6.79 4.22 1.14
CA TRP A 57 -7.11 2.79 1.06
C TRP A 57 -6.60 2.05 2.30
N LEU A 58 -5.43 2.42 2.82
CA LEU A 58 -4.90 1.87 4.06
C LEU A 58 -5.77 2.24 5.27
N VAL A 59 -6.25 3.48 5.36
CA VAL A 59 -7.16 3.91 6.45
C VAL A 59 -8.48 3.13 6.42
N LEU A 60 -9.05 2.89 5.23
CA LEU A 60 -10.27 2.10 5.10
C LEU A 60 -10.07 0.64 5.56
N MET A 61 -8.96 0.02 5.14
CA MET A 61 -8.61 -1.36 5.51
C MET A 61 -8.12 -1.49 6.97
N GLY A 62 -7.69 -0.39 7.59
CA GLY A 62 -7.21 -0.38 8.98
C GLY A 62 -8.29 -0.07 10.01
N MET A 63 -9.50 0.31 9.58
CA MET A 63 -10.66 0.58 10.45
C MET A 63 -11.58 -0.64 10.61
N SER A 64 -11.40 -1.67 9.78
CA SER A 64 -12.06 -2.99 9.86
C SER A 64 -11.40 -3.90 10.90
#